data_AF-A0A450ZL27-F1
#
_entry.id   AF-A0A450ZL27-F1
#
_cell.length_a   1.000
_cell.length_b   1.000
_cell.length_c   1.000
_cell.angle_alpha   90.00
_cell.angle_beta   90.00
_cell.angle_gamma   90.00
#
_symmetry.space_group_name_H-M   'P 1'
#
loop_
_entity.id
_entity.type
_entity.pdbx_description
1 polymer ?
#
loop_
_entity_poly.entity_id
_entity_poly.type
_entity_poly.pdbx_seq_one_letter_code
_entity_poly.pdbx_strand_id
1 'polypeptide(L)'
;MHAENKPFLSKLVLTHTLGVESRELRTKVLWPLGEEAAANVAGEMVFTRHRAIAEVALDILKNTTYYPIEPDELHVDLVRTAEELFGKGEFITALEKWRYSLPDYFFEKDDHALAIKLVQALVQVNATHSHFRVKLAQLFRKAGQPEQSLRVFRAAPRTDDNRAFFHEWATAEGNQGNHALSVWLDAVALADDTAQQLPDNRTTAMCLTGFGIACRELFGSYNKPVFMDGCGAAGQLGLDLRNLNTKDKNYLSEHKKVAHDNGITDVEPPTALRRIRDAAIAAYRQREGDLQDWIPPANELTFDGLAELLGMETKRPA
;
A
#
# COMPACT_ATOMS: atom_id res chain seq x y z
N MET A 1 8.10 23.12 -3.79
CA MET A 1 9.03 22.61 -2.74
C MET A 1 9.27 23.58 -1.57
N HIS A 2 10.07 24.64 -1.68
CA HIS A 2 10.39 25.47 -0.48
C HIS A 2 9.25 26.32 0.05
N ALA A 3 8.34 26.80 -0.83
CA ALA A 3 7.09 27.44 -0.40
C ALA A 3 6.25 26.52 0.51
N GLU A 4 6.30 25.21 0.23
CA GLU A 4 5.62 24.16 0.99
C GLU A 4 6.47 23.64 2.17
N ASN A 5 7.56 24.33 2.52
CA ASN A 5 8.51 23.94 3.57
C ASN A 5 9.08 22.52 3.41
N LYS A 6 9.41 22.15 2.16
CA LYS A 6 10.02 20.85 1.82
C LYS A 6 11.48 21.02 1.37
N PRO A 7 12.45 21.04 2.32
CA PRO A 7 13.86 21.33 2.03
C PRO A 7 14.62 20.08 1.57
N PHE A 8 14.10 19.38 0.56
CA PHE A 8 14.75 18.21 -0.02
C PHE A 8 14.77 18.23 -1.55
N LEU A 9 14.76 19.43 -2.15
CA LEU A 9 14.90 19.58 -3.60
C LEU A 9 16.34 19.23 -4.03
N SER A 10 16.52 18.05 -4.62
CA SER A 10 17.79 17.61 -5.19
C SER A 10 18.09 18.37 -6.48
N LYS A 11 19.34 18.80 -6.63
CA LYS A 11 19.85 19.41 -7.85
C LYS A 11 19.72 18.46 -9.04
N LEU A 12 20.04 17.18 -8.84
CA LEU A 12 19.95 16.15 -9.88
C LEU A 12 18.52 16.04 -10.41
N VAL A 13 17.55 15.83 -9.50
CA VAL A 13 16.13 15.76 -9.85
C VAL A 13 15.69 17.03 -10.57
N LEU A 14 16.02 18.21 -10.03
CA LEU A 14 15.65 19.49 -10.62
C LEU A 14 16.21 19.68 -12.04
N THR A 15 17.49 19.35 -12.28
CA THR A 15 18.09 19.49 -13.61
C THR A 15 17.44 18.57 -14.64
N HIS A 16 17.11 17.34 -14.24
CA HIS A 16 16.46 16.39 -15.13
C HIS A 16 15.00 16.75 -15.40
N THR A 17 14.25 17.19 -14.38
CA THR A 17 12.88 17.66 -14.53
C THR A 17 12.79 18.86 -15.47
N LEU A 18 13.74 19.80 -15.39
CA LEU A 18 13.77 20.98 -16.24
C LEU A 18 14.44 20.74 -17.61
N GLY A 19 15.05 19.58 -17.84
CA GLY A 19 15.78 19.27 -19.07
C GLY A 19 17.00 20.17 -19.31
N VAL A 20 17.64 20.67 -18.25
CA VAL A 20 18.79 21.60 -18.34
C VAL A 20 20.07 20.94 -17.83
N GLU A 21 21.21 21.37 -18.36
CA GLU A 21 22.49 20.89 -17.84
C GLU A 21 22.75 21.45 -16.43
N SER A 22 23.46 20.66 -15.61
CA SER A 22 23.88 21.09 -14.27
C SER A 22 24.67 22.41 -14.25
N ARG A 23 25.39 22.71 -15.33
CA ARG A 23 26.10 23.99 -15.50
C ARG A 23 25.13 25.14 -15.74
N GLU A 24 24.11 24.92 -16.57
CA GLU A 24 23.10 25.93 -16.88
C GLU A 24 22.24 26.28 -15.67
N LEU A 25 21.83 25.29 -14.86
CA LEU A 25 21.14 25.56 -13.60
C LEU A 25 21.98 26.47 -12.70
N ARG A 26 23.29 26.26 -12.64
CA ARG A 26 24.18 27.11 -11.86
C ARG A 26 24.28 28.53 -12.45
N THR A 27 24.56 28.68 -13.74
CA THR A 27 24.87 29.97 -14.34
C THR A 27 23.65 30.83 -14.64
N LYS A 28 22.51 30.21 -14.98
CA LYS A 28 21.28 30.91 -15.37
C LYS A 28 20.27 31.07 -14.23
N VAL A 29 20.35 30.26 -13.18
CA VAL A 29 19.38 30.29 -12.07
C VAL A 29 20.06 30.59 -10.74
N LEU A 30 20.95 29.72 -10.27
CA LEU A 30 21.51 29.86 -8.91
C LEU A 30 22.40 31.10 -8.75
N TRP A 31 23.28 31.40 -9.73
CA TRP A 31 24.14 32.58 -9.65
C TRP A 31 23.34 33.88 -9.75
N PRO A 32 22.40 34.07 -10.71
CA PRO A 32 21.56 35.26 -10.73
C PRO A 32 20.73 35.46 -9.45
N LEU A 33 20.26 34.37 -8.82
CA LEU A 33 19.55 34.44 -7.54
C LEU A 33 20.48 34.71 -6.35
N GLY A 34 21.79 34.52 -6.50
CA GLY A 34 22.82 34.93 -5.55
C GLY A 34 22.57 34.41 -4.14
N GLU A 35 22.36 35.31 -3.17
CA GLU A 35 22.09 34.93 -1.78
C GLU A 35 20.70 34.33 -1.59
N GLU A 36 19.76 34.52 -2.52
CA GLU A 36 18.36 34.10 -2.37
C GLU A 36 18.11 32.63 -2.72
N ALA A 37 19.00 32.02 -3.51
CA ALA A 37 19.01 30.59 -3.73
C ALA A 37 20.45 30.05 -3.76
N ALA A 38 20.71 29.02 -2.96
CA ALA A 38 22.03 28.43 -2.83
C ALA A 38 21.98 26.91 -2.98
N ALA A 39 23.10 26.32 -3.37
CA ALA A 39 23.32 24.89 -3.18
C ALA A 39 23.98 24.66 -1.81
N ASN A 40 23.74 23.50 -1.16
CA ASN A 40 24.51 23.15 0.05
C ASN A 40 26.01 23.02 -0.23
N VAL A 41 26.81 22.83 0.83
CA VAL A 41 28.27 22.67 0.77
C VAL A 41 28.70 21.55 -0.19
N ALA A 42 27.91 20.47 -0.30
CA ALA A 42 28.14 19.37 -1.23
C ALA A 42 27.63 19.65 -2.67
N GLY A 43 26.83 20.69 -2.88
CA GLY A 43 26.28 21.08 -4.18
C GLY A 43 25.11 20.23 -4.68
N GLU A 44 24.61 19.30 -3.86
CA GLU A 44 23.62 18.28 -4.22
C GLU A 44 22.18 18.74 -4.05
N MET A 45 21.94 19.68 -3.13
CA MET A 45 20.60 20.11 -2.75
C MET A 45 20.45 21.60 -3.00
N VAL A 46 19.29 22.01 -3.51
CA VAL A 46 18.94 23.41 -3.78
C VAL A 46 18.12 23.95 -2.61
N PHE A 47 18.44 25.14 -2.14
CA PHE A 47 17.74 25.85 -1.07
C PHE A 47 17.39 27.27 -1.49
N THR A 48 16.29 27.79 -0.96
CA THR A 48 16.00 29.23 -0.95
C THR A 48 16.33 29.79 0.42
N ARG A 49 16.91 30.99 0.47
CA ARG A 49 17.35 31.62 1.73
C ARG A 49 16.23 31.80 2.73
N HIS A 50 15.07 32.25 2.26
CA HIS A 50 13.88 32.47 3.07
C HIS A 50 12.67 31.86 2.40
N ARG A 51 11.79 31.23 3.19
CA ARG A 51 10.52 30.68 2.71
C ARG A 51 9.66 31.71 2.01
N ALA A 52 9.62 32.95 2.54
CA ALA A 52 8.83 34.04 1.98
C ALA A 52 9.18 34.35 0.51
N ILE A 53 10.44 34.18 0.12
CA ILE A 53 10.87 34.38 -1.28
C ILE A 53 10.27 33.31 -2.18
N ALA A 54 10.30 32.05 -1.73
CA ALA A 54 9.71 30.94 -2.47
C ALA A 54 8.19 31.06 -2.58
N GLU A 55 7.52 31.56 -1.52
CA GLU A 55 6.08 31.82 -1.51
C GLU A 55 5.70 32.91 -2.51
N VAL A 56 6.40 34.06 -2.49
CA VAL A 56 6.17 35.15 -3.43
C VAL A 56 6.47 34.71 -4.88
N ALA A 57 7.54 33.96 -5.11
CA ALA A 57 7.85 33.45 -6.45
C ALA A 57 6.77 32.48 -6.96
N LEU A 58 6.24 31.62 -6.10
CA LEU A 58 5.15 30.71 -6.44
C LEU A 58 3.85 31.46 -6.71
N ASP A 59 3.54 32.49 -5.93
CA ASP A 59 2.37 33.34 -6.13
C ASP A 59 2.46 34.09 -7.48
N ILE A 60 3.62 34.66 -7.80
CA ILE A 60 3.89 35.27 -9.10
C ILE A 60 3.68 34.24 -10.21
N LEU A 61 4.23 33.02 -10.08
CA LEU A 61 4.08 31.96 -11.08
C LEU A 61 2.60 31.59 -11.30
N LYS A 62 1.82 31.44 -10.21
CA LYS A 62 0.38 31.11 -10.27
C LYS A 62 -0.46 32.21 -10.92
N ASN A 63 -0.14 33.47 -10.64
CA ASN A 63 -0.95 34.62 -11.07
C ASN A 63 -0.48 35.21 -12.42
N THR A 64 0.64 34.74 -12.96
CA THR A 64 1.18 35.23 -14.23
C THR A 64 0.74 34.34 -15.38
N THR A 65 -0.15 34.84 -16.23
CA THR A 65 -0.63 34.11 -17.43
C THR A 65 0.42 34.00 -18.55
N TYR A 66 1.58 34.64 -18.39
CA TYR A 66 2.67 34.60 -19.37
C TYR A 66 3.35 33.23 -19.46
N TYR A 67 3.32 32.45 -18.37
CA TYR A 67 3.92 31.13 -18.33
C TYR A 67 2.81 30.07 -18.34
N PRO A 68 2.74 29.20 -19.36
CA PRO A 68 1.78 28.09 -19.40
C PRO A 68 2.28 26.93 -18.55
N ILE A 69 2.54 27.17 -17.25
CA ILE A 69 3.09 26.18 -16.33
C ILE A 69 2.17 26.08 -15.12
N GLU A 70 1.56 24.91 -14.94
CA GLU A 70 0.79 24.60 -13.74
C GLU A 70 1.73 24.13 -12.61
N PRO A 71 1.76 24.79 -11.45
CA PRO A 71 2.68 24.39 -10.37
C PRO A 71 2.48 22.97 -9.85
N ASP A 72 1.27 22.43 -9.98
CA ASP A 72 0.94 21.05 -9.63
C ASP A 72 1.69 20.06 -10.54
N GLU A 73 1.76 20.37 -11.84
CA GLU A 73 2.49 19.55 -12.83
C GLU A 73 3.98 19.51 -12.49
N LEU A 74 4.57 20.62 -12.01
CA LEU A 74 5.96 20.62 -11.57
C LEU A 74 6.22 19.66 -10.40
N HIS A 75 5.29 19.55 -9.44
CA HIS A 75 5.46 18.58 -8.34
C HIS A 75 5.37 17.14 -8.85
N VAL A 76 4.45 16.88 -9.78
CA VAL A 76 4.30 15.58 -10.44
C VAL A 76 5.57 15.21 -11.21
N ASP A 77 6.12 16.15 -11.97
CA ASP A 77 7.35 15.94 -12.75
C ASP A 77 8.54 15.66 -11.86
N LEU A 78 8.70 16.39 -10.76
CA LEU A 78 9.78 16.16 -9.79
C LEU A 78 9.70 14.74 -9.19
N VAL A 79 8.51 14.30 -8.76
CA VAL A 79 8.32 12.97 -8.18
C VAL A 79 8.60 11.87 -9.22
N ARG A 80 8.06 12.03 -10.43
CA ARG A 80 8.29 11.12 -11.55
C ARG A 80 9.78 11.02 -11.89
N THR A 81 10.45 12.14 -12.08
CA THR A 81 11.89 12.18 -12.40
C THR A 81 12.73 11.54 -11.31
N ALA A 82 12.41 11.79 -10.02
CA ALA A 82 13.11 11.15 -8.91
C ALA A 82 13.04 9.62 -8.99
N GLU A 83 11.86 9.06 -9.26
CA GLU A 83 11.69 7.61 -9.37
C GLU A 83 12.36 7.03 -10.64
N GLU A 84 12.25 7.73 -11.78
CA GLU A 84 12.89 7.32 -13.03
C GLU A 84 14.43 7.28 -12.91
N LEU A 85 15.03 8.26 -12.23
CA LEU A 85 16.47 8.29 -11.99
C LEU A 85 16.89 7.18 -11.04
N PHE A 86 16.14 6.95 -9.97
CA PHE A 86 16.39 5.83 -9.07
C PHE A 86 16.35 4.48 -9.83
N GLY A 87 15.36 4.29 -10.71
CA GLY A 87 15.26 3.09 -11.55
C GLY A 87 16.45 2.89 -12.50
N LYS A 88 17.19 3.95 -12.82
CA LYS A 88 18.43 3.91 -13.61
C LYS A 88 19.69 3.65 -12.76
N GLY A 89 19.53 3.48 -11.45
CA GLY A 89 20.63 3.25 -10.51
C GLY A 89 21.23 4.51 -9.90
N GLU A 90 20.63 5.68 -10.13
CA GLU A 90 21.11 6.93 -9.54
C GLU A 90 20.76 7.00 -8.04
N PHE A 91 21.67 7.56 -7.25
CA PHE A 91 21.41 7.80 -5.84
C PHE A 91 20.56 9.06 -5.66
N ILE A 92 19.34 8.90 -5.14
CA ILE A 92 18.39 9.99 -4.91
C ILE A 92 18.32 10.32 -3.42
N THR A 93 18.84 11.49 -3.06
CA THR A 93 18.76 12.00 -1.69
C THR A 93 17.31 12.12 -1.23
N ALA A 94 17.02 11.52 -0.07
CA ALA A 94 15.70 11.51 0.55
C ALA A 94 14.58 10.94 -0.35
N LEU A 95 14.87 9.88 -1.13
CA LEU A 95 13.91 9.19 -1.99
C LEU A 95 12.56 8.89 -1.32
N GLU A 96 12.57 8.41 -0.07
CA GLU A 96 11.35 8.14 0.72
C GLU A 96 10.46 9.39 0.89
N LYS A 97 11.05 10.59 0.95
CA LYS A 97 10.27 11.83 1.04
C LYS A 97 9.54 12.15 -0.26
N TRP A 98 10.15 11.83 -1.41
CA TRP A 98 9.50 11.95 -2.72
C TRP A 98 8.35 10.95 -2.86
N ARG A 99 8.58 9.70 -2.44
CA ARG A 99 7.62 8.59 -2.58
C ARG A 99 6.40 8.70 -1.67
N TYR A 100 6.58 9.12 -0.42
CA TYR A 100 5.53 9.03 0.60
C TYR A 100 5.27 10.34 1.32
N SER A 101 6.30 11.03 1.83
CA SER A 101 6.09 12.22 2.66
C SER A 101 5.51 13.42 1.90
N LEU A 102 5.81 13.56 0.61
CA LEU A 102 5.28 14.66 -0.20
C LEU A 102 3.80 14.43 -0.57
N PRO A 103 3.38 13.25 -1.07
CA PRO A 103 1.97 12.94 -1.21
C PRO A 103 1.18 13.07 0.10
N ASP A 104 1.72 12.57 1.21
CA ASP A 104 1.06 12.68 2.53
C ASP A 104 0.84 14.13 2.94
N TYR A 105 1.84 14.98 2.74
CA TYR A 105 1.72 16.40 3.04
C TYR A 105 0.59 17.09 2.27
N PHE A 106 0.48 16.87 0.96
CA PHE A 106 -0.58 17.49 0.18
C PHE A 106 -1.94 16.94 0.56
N PHE A 107 -2.02 15.65 0.90
CA PHE A 107 -3.26 15.06 1.38
C PHE A 107 -3.70 15.67 2.73
N GLU A 108 -2.79 15.82 3.69
CA GLU A 108 -3.05 16.42 5.01
C GLU A 108 -3.43 17.91 4.94
N LYS A 109 -3.10 18.59 3.84
CA LYS A 109 -3.45 20.00 3.57
C LYS A 109 -4.76 20.13 2.76
N ASP A 110 -5.57 19.08 2.70
CA ASP A 110 -6.81 18.99 1.91
C ASP A 110 -6.62 19.10 0.38
N ASP A 111 -5.40 19.04 -0.13
CA ASP A 111 -5.11 18.93 -1.56
C ASP A 111 -5.02 17.46 -2.00
N HIS A 112 -6.15 16.77 -1.84
CA HIS A 112 -6.28 15.35 -2.17
C HIS A 112 -5.99 15.08 -3.66
N ALA A 113 -6.34 16.03 -4.54
CA ALA A 113 -6.17 15.90 -5.97
C ALA A 113 -4.68 15.83 -6.35
N LEU A 114 -3.86 16.75 -5.83
CA LEU A 114 -2.42 16.71 -6.09
C LEU A 114 -1.78 15.47 -5.45
N ALA A 115 -2.13 15.15 -4.20
CA ALA A 115 -1.60 13.94 -3.53
C ALA A 115 -1.83 12.67 -4.35
N ILE A 116 -3.04 12.49 -4.90
CA ILE A 116 -3.37 11.36 -5.78
C ILE A 116 -2.54 11.41 -7.07
N LYS A 117 -2.43 12.57 -7.73
CA LYS A 117 -1.62 12.73 -8.96
C LYS A 117 -0.16 12.34 -8.74
N LEU A 118 0.43 12.72 -7.60
CA LEU A 118 1.82 12.38 -7.26
C LEU A 118 2.03 10.86 -7.19
N VAL A 119 1.14 10.14 -6.48
CA VAL A 119 1.27 8.68 -6.35
C VAL A 119 0.89 7.96 -7.66
N GLN A 120 -0.05 8.50 -8.42
CA GLN A 120 -0.35 7.98 -9.78
C GLN A 120 0.90 8.02 -10.68
N ALA A 121 1.66 9.11 -10.63
CA ALA A 121 2.90 9.21 -11.39
C ALA A 121 3.94 8.15 -10.97
N LEU A 122 4.06 7.86 -9.67
CA LEU A 122 4.91 6.77 -9.18
C LEU A 122 4.47 5.39 -9.71
N VAL A 123 3.15 5.12 -9.71
CA VAL A 123 2.60 3.87 -10.27
C VAL A 123 2.83 3.78 -11.78
N GLN A 124 2.80 4.90 -12.50
CA GLN A 124 3.09 4.92 -13.94
C GLN A 124 4.55 4.60 -14.25
N VAL A 125 5.49 5.11 -13.43
CA VAL A 125 6.93 4.82 -13.58
C VAL A 125 7.24 3.37 -13.22
N ASN A 126 6.67 2.87 -12.11
CA ASN A 126 6.92 1.52 -11.62
C ASN A 126 5.61 0.79 -11.29
N ALA A 127 5.01 0.20 -12.34
CA ALA A 127 3.68 -0.40 -12.26
C ALA A 127 3.61 -1.69 -11.41
N THR A 128 4.75 -2.34 -11.13
CA THR A 128 4.79 -3.59 -10.34
C THR A 128 5.06 -3.33 -8.85
N HIS A 129 5.41 -2.11 -8.45
CA HIS A 129 5.70 -1.77 -7.06
C HIS A 129 4.42 -1.77 -6.20
N SER A 130 4.26 -2.78 -5.34
CA SER A 130 3.07 -2.97 -4.50
C SER A 130 2.75 -1.76 -3.61
N HIS A 131 3.75 -1.21 -2.91
CA HIS A 131 3.55 -0.09 -2.00
C HIS A 131 2.98 1.17 -2.67
N PHE A 132 3.37 1.49 -3.91
CA PHE A 132 2.80 2.63 -4.63
C PHE A 132 1.32 2.42 -4.93
N ARG A 133 0.94 1.18 -5.30
CA ARG A 133 -0.46 0.82 -5.53
C ARG A 133 -1.29 0.85 -4.25
N VAL A 134 -0.78 0.25 -3.18
CA VAL A 134 -1.42 0.29 -1.86
C VAL A 134 -1.63 1.73 -1.43
N LYS A 135 -0.59 2.57 -1.56
CA LYS A 135 -0.68 3.99 -1.21
C LYS A 135 -1.75 4.70 -2.03
N LEU A 136 -1.75 4.52 -3.36
CA LEU A 136 -2.73 5.15 -4.24
C LEU A 136 -4.16 4.72 -3.90
N ALA A 137 -4.37 3.41 -3.67
CA ALA A 137 -5.65 2.86 -3.24
C ALA A 137 -6.11 3.45 -1.90
N GLN A 138 -5.21 3.55 -0.91
CA GLN A 138 -5.50 4.18 0.37
C GLN A 138 -5.89 5.66 0.24
N LEU A 139 -5.21 6.43 -0.61
CA LEU A 139 -5.57 7.83 -0.86
C LEU A 139 -6.96 7.95 -1.49
N PHE A 140 -7.30 7.11 -2.47
CA PHE A 140 -8.64 7.08 -3.04
C PHE A 140 -9.73 6.77 -2.01
N ARG A 141 -9.53 5.75 -1.15
CA ARG A 141 -10.50 5.44 -0.08
C ARG A 141 -10.67 6.60 0.89
N LYS A 142 -9.57 7.20 1.35
CA LYS A 142 -9.60 8.34 2.27
C LYS A 142 -10.25 9.59 1.65
N ALA A 143 -10.11 9.77 0.33
CA ALA A 143 -10.76 10.84 -0.42
C ALA A 143 -12.24 10.55 -0.76
N GLY A 144 -12.84 9.47 -0.25
CA GLY A 144 -14.24 9.12 -0.51
C GLY A 144 -14.49 8.56 -1.91
N GLN A 145 -13.47 7.99 -2.55
CA GLN A 145 -13.55 7.38 -3.89
C GLN A 145 -13.19 5.89 -3.86
N PRO A 146 -13.94 5.05 -3.11
CA PRO A 146 -13.57 3.66 -2.88
C PRO A 146 -13.57 2.80 -4.17
N GLU A 147 -14.38 3.14 -5.17
CA GLU A 147 -14.41 2.44 -6.45
C GLU A 147 -13.09 2.62 -7.23
N GLN A 148 -12.48 3.82 -7.13
CA GLN A 148 -11.16 4.06 -7.73
C GLN A 148 -10.07 3.27 -7.00
N SER A 149 -10.19 3.08 -5.69
CA SER A 149 -9.29 2.18 -4.94
C SER A 149 -9.32 0.76 -5.48
N LEU A 150 -10.51 0.22 -5.77
CA LEU A 150 -10.63 -1.12 -6.36
C LEU A 150 -10.01 -1.18 -7.76
N ARG A 151 -10.22 -0.15 -8.59
CA ARG A 151 -9.62 -0.08 -9.93
C ARG A 151 -8.10 -0.12 -9.88
N VAL A 152 -7.45 0.50 -8.89
CA VAL A 152 -5.98 0.47 -8.73
C VAL A 152 -5.47 -0.95 -8.53
N PHE A 153 -6.15 -1.74 -7.71
CA PHE A 153 -5.77 -3.14 -7.47
C PHE A 153 -6.11 -4.05 -8.65
N ARG A 154 -7.31 -3.90 -9.24
CA ARG A 154 -7.74 -4.71 -10.39
C ARG A 154 -6.95 -4.43 -11.67
N ALA A 155 -6.38 -3.22 -11.81
CA ALA A 155 -5.46 -2.87 -12.89
C ALA A 155 -3.99 -3.22 -12.58
N ALA A 156 -3.71 -3.90 -11.45
CA ALA A 156 -2.36 -4.29 -11.13
C ALA A 156 -1.85 -5.42 -12.04
N PRO A 157 -0.67 -5.27 -12.67
CA PRO A 157 0.07 -6.43 -13.13
C PRO A 157 0.49 -7.26 -11.92
N ARG A 158 1.07 -8.44 -12.16
CA ARG A 158 1.72 -9.21 -11.09
C ARG A 158 2.74 -8.30 -10.40
N THR A 159 2.52 -8.01 -9.12
CA THR A 159 3.35 -7.10 -8.33
C THR A 159 4.61 -7.80 -7.84
N ASP A 160 5.48 -7.04 -7.19
CA ASP A 160 6.54 -7.59 -6.35
C ASP A 160 5.98 -8.47 -5.20
N ASP A 161 6.82 -9.36 -4.68
CA ASP A 161 6.51 -10.41 -3.70
C ASP A 161 6.16 -9.82 -2.32
N ASN A 162 4.98 -9.19 -2.19
CA ASN A 162 4.53 -8.51 -0.98
C ASN A 162 3.16 -8.99 -0.52
N ARG A 163 3.14 -9.81 0.54
CA ARG A 163 1.90 -10.35 1.14
C ARG A 163 0.91 -9.27 1.58
N ALA A 164 1.41 -8.15 2.09
CA ALA A 164 0.57 -7.06 2.59
C ALA A 164 -0.24 -6.37 1.48
N PHE A 165 0.21 -6.46 0.22
CA PHE A 165 -0.55 -5.98 -0.94
C PHE A 165 -1.94 -6.64 -1.03
N PHE A 166 -1.98 -7.97 -0.87
CA PHE A 166 -3.21 -8.75 -0.98
C PHE A 166 -4.18 -8.43 0.16
N HIS A 167 -3.68 -8.24 1.38
CA HIS A 167 -4.51 -7.83 2.52
C HIS A 167 -5.12 -6.43 2.34
N GLU A 168 -4.35 -5.48 1.82
CA GLU A 168 -4.85 -4.13 1.54
C GLU A 168 -5.91 -4.14 0.42
N TRP A 169 -5.75 -5.03 -0.56
CA TRP A 169 -6.78 -5.28 -1.58
C TRP A 169 -8.01 -5.94 -0.97
N ALA A 170 -7.84 -6.98 -0.13
CA ALA A 170 -8.93 -7.64 0.59
C ALA A 170 -9.77 -6.62 1.36
N THR A 171 -9.10 -5.74 2.11
CA THR A 171 -9.73 -4.65 2.86
C THR A 171 -10.53 -3.72 1.95
N ALA A 172 -10.01 -3.38 0.78
CA ALA A 172 -10.71 -2.52 -0.16
C ALA A 172 -11.97 -3.20 -0.73
N GLU A 173 -11.89 -4.48 -1.09
CA GLU A 173 -13.04 -5.27 -1.58
C GLU A 173 -14.09 -5.44 -0.48
N GLY A 174 -13.67 -5.78 0.75
CA GLY A 174 -14.56 -5.91 1.90
C GLY A 174 -15.30 -4.62 2.26
N ASN A 175 -14.63 -3.46 2.18
CA ASN A 175 -15.26 -2.14 2.36
C ASN A 175 -16.32 -1.80 1.30
N GLN A 176 -16.37 -2.55 0.20
CA GLN A 176 -17.36 -2.40 -0.88
C GLN A 176 -18.41 -3.52 -0.86
N GLY A 177 -18.41 -4.36 0.17
CA GLY A 177 -19.35 -5.48 0.31
C GLY A 177 -18.93 -6.75 -0.43
N ASN A 178 -17.76 -6.76 -1.06
CA ASN A 178 -17.23 -7.94 -1.76
C ASN A 178 -16.50 -8.87 -0.78
N HIS A 179 -17.24 -9.41 0.18
CA HIS A 179 -16.68 -10.17 1.30
C HIS A 179 -16.10 -11.52 0.86
N ALA A 180 -16.64 -12.15 -0.19
CA ALA A 180 -16.08 -13.40 -0.69
C ALA A 180 -14.72 -13.17 -1.38
N LEU A 181 -14.58 -12.08 -2.15
CA LEU A 181 -13.29 -11.62 -2.64
C LEU A 181 -12.32 -11.28 -1.51
N SER A 182 -12.78 -10.61 -0.45
CA SER A 182 -11.94 -10.29 0.71
C SER A 182 -11.37 -11.54 1.39
N VAL A 183 -12.21 -12.56 1.66
CA VAL A 183 -11.75 -13.83 2.25
C VAL A 183 -10.73 -14.52 1.34
N TRP A 184 -10.96 -14.55 0.03
CA TRP A 184 -10.02 -15.15 -0.91
C TRP A 184 -8.67 -14.40 -0.93
N LEU A 185 -8.68 -13.08 -1.01
CA LEU A 185 -7.47 -12.25 -1.03
C LEU A 185 -6.67 -12.35 0.27
N ASP A 186 -7.33 -12.38 1.44
CA ASP A 186 -6.64 -12.61 2.71
C ASP A 186 -6.05 -14.04 2.78
N ALA A 187 -6.74 -15.03 2.22
CA ALA A 187 -6.20 -16.39 2.11
C ALA A 187 -4.96 -16.42 1.19
N VAL A 188 -5.00 -15.69 0.06
CA VAL A 188 -3.84 -15.49 -0.82
C VAL A 188 -2.69 -14.87 -0.02
N ALA A 189 -2.91 -13.78 0.73
CA ALA A 189 -1.87 -13.15 1.56
C ALA A 189 -1.19 -14.12 2.55
N LEU A 190 -1.95 -15.10 3.07
CA LEU A 190 -1.49 -16.12 4.01
C LEU A 190 -0.81 -17.33 3.35
N ALA A 191 -1.01 -17.54 2.04
CA ALA A 191 -0.58 -18.74 1.33
C ALA A 191 0.89 -18.67 0.86
N ASP A 192 1.55 -19.81 0.66
CA ASP A 192 2.99 -19.87 0.37
C ASP A 192 3.36 -19.25 -0.98
N ASP A 193 2.55 -19.46 -2.01
CA ASP A 193 2.85 -19.10 -3.40
C ASP A 193 2.84 -17.59 -3.70
N THR A 194 2.63 -16.75 -2.69
CA THR A 194 2.41 -15.31 -2.84
C THR A 194 3.63 -14.45 -2.56
N ALA A 195 4.60 -14.96 -1.82
CA ALA A 195 5.87 -14.31 -1.62
C ALA A 195 6.95 -15.31 -1.21
N GLN A 196 8.18 -15.07 -1.66
CA GLN A 196 9.35 -15.86 -1.25
C GLN A 196 9.61 -15.84 0.26
N GLN A 197 9.24 -14.75 0.93
CA GLN A 197 9.39 -14.64 2.37
C GLN A 197 8.27 -15.40 3.09
N LEU A 198 8.66 -16.16 4.11
CA LEU A 198 7.74 -16.82 5.02
C LEU A 198 6.82 -15.79 5.70
N PRO A 199 5.56 -16.16 6.03
CA PRO A 199 4.67 -15.30 6.79
C PRO A 199 5.30 -14.85 8.12
N ASP A 200 5.16 -13.56 8.45
CA ASP A 200 5.56 -13.01 9.75
C ASP A 200 4.36 -12.80 10.68
N ASN A 201 4.59 -12.74 11.99
CA ASN A 201 3.50 -12.60 12.98
C ASN A 201 2.62 -11.36 12.76
N ARG A 202 3.21 -10.22 12.36
CA ARG A 202 2.47 -8.96 12.25
C ARG A 202 1.54 -8.98 11.04
N THR A 203 2.08 -9.34 9.87
CA THR A 203 1.26 -9.42 8.64
C THR A 203 0.20 -10.52 8.78
N THR A 204 0.56 -11.66 9.35
CA THR A 204 -0.37 -12.77 9.57
C THR A 204 -1.53 -12.37 10.49
N ALA A 205 -1.26 -11.64 11.58
CA ALA A 205 -2.31 -11.16 12.48
C ALA A 205 -3.29 -10.20 11.78
N MET A 206 -2.78 -9.32 10.91
CA MET A 206 -3.61 -8.42 10.11
C MET A 206 -4.49 -9.20 9.12
N CYS A 207 -3.91 -10.15 8.38
CA CYS A 207 -4.64 -10.98 7.42
C CYS A 207 -5.72 -11.82 8.12
N LEU A 208 -5.41 -12.48 9.24
CA LEU A 208 -6.39 -13.27 10.00
C LEU A 208 -7.50 -12.40 10.59
N THR A 209 -7.18 -11.17 10.98
CA THR A 209 -8.18 -10.20 11.42
C THR A 209 -9.15 -9.84 10.30
N GLY A 210 -8.64 -9.48 9.12
CA GLY A 210 -9.46 -9.17 7.93
C GLY A 210 -10.29 -10.37 7.46
N PHE A 211 -9.66 -11.54 7.39
CA PHE A 211 -10.29 -12.80 7.03
C PHE A 211 -11.47 -13.12 7.93
N GLY A 212 -11.28 -13.02 9.26
CA GLY A 212 -12.34 -13.29 10.24
C GLY A 212 -13.52 -12.33 10.13
N ILE A 213 -13.27 -11.04 9.85
CA ILE A 213 -14.33 -10.05 9.61
C ILE A 213 -15.14 -10.45 8.38
N ALA A 214 -14.48 -10.70 7.25
CA ALA A 214 -15.16 -11.02 6.00
C ALA A 214 -15.93 -12.36 6.08
N CYS A 215 -15.38 -13.36 6.76
CA CYS A 215 -16.08 -14.60 7.07
C CYS A 215 -17.36 -14.37 7.89
N ARG A 216 -17.31 -13.50 8.90
CA ARG A 216 -18.50 -13.16 9.69
C ARG A 216 -19.59 -12.50 8.85
N GLU A 217 -19.24 -11.58 7.96
CA GLU A 217 -20.18 -10.94 7.04
C GLU A 217 -20.81 -11.95 6.06
N LEU A 218 -20.01 -12.89 5.53
CA LEU A 218 -20.51 -13.99 4.68
C LEU A 218 -21.43 -14.94 5.45
N PHE A 219 -21.12 -15.23 6.72
CA PHE A 219 -22.02 -16.01 7.57
C PHE A 219 -23.35 -15.29 7.78
N GLY A 220 -23.33 -13.98 8.10
CA GLY A 220 -24.55 -13.18 8.23
C GLY A 220 -25.39 -13.15 6.95
N SER A 221 -24.74 -13.14 5.79
CA SER A 221 -25.41 -13.06 4.48
C SER A 221 -25.97 -14.41 4.00
N TYR A 222 -25.26 -15.51 4.24
CA TYR A 222 -25.58 -16.82 3.65
C TYR A 222 -25.95 -17.90 4.67
N ASN A 223 -25.73 -17.66 5.97
CA ASN A 223 -25.92 -18.61 7.06
C ASN A 223 -25.24 -19.98 6.81
N LYS A 224 -24.04 -19.97 6.21
CA LYS A 224 -23.24 -21.18 5.92
C LYS A 224 -22.21 -21.40 7.02
N PRO A 225 -22.29 -22.51 7.79
CA PRO A 225 -21.41 -22.75 8.94
C PRO A 225 -19.91 -22.67 8.63
N VAL A 226 -19.49 -23.05 7.41
CA VAL A 226 -18.09 -23.00 6.97
C VAL A 226 -17.45 -21.62 7.15
N PHE A 227 -18.22 -20.55 7.03
CA PHE A 227 -17.70 -19.19 7.23
C PHE A 227 -17.55 -18.86 8.71
N MET A 228 -18.44 -19.35 9.58
CA MET A 228 -18.26 -19.19 11.02
C MET A 228 -17.11 -20.08 11.54
N ASP A 229 -16.94 -21.27 10.98
CA ASP A 229 -15.76 -22.12 11.20
C ASP A 229 -14.46 -21.37 10.83
N GLY A 230 -14.44 -20.70 9.67
CA GLY A 230 -13.33 -19.85 9.24
C GLY A 230 -13.06 -18.67 10.17
N CYS A 231 -14.11 -17.98 10.62
CA CYS A 231 -14.02 -16.89 11.58
C CYS A 231 -13.40 -17.35 12.91
N GLY A 232 -13.90 -18.45 13.47
CA GLY A 232 -13.38 -19.04 14.70
C GLY A 232 -11.94 -19.52 14.57
N ALA A 233 -11.60 -20.16 13.45
CA ALA A 233 -10.23 -20.58 13.16
C ALA A 233 -9.26 -19.39 13.04
N ALA A 234 -9.69 -18.29 12.41
CA ALA A 234 -8.87 -17.09 12.31
C ALA A 234 -8.59 -16.48 13.67
N GLY A 235 -9.62 -16.39 14.53
CA GLY A 235 -9.48 -15.96 15.92
C GLY A 235 -8.56 -16.87 16.73
N GLN A 236 -8.73 -18.20 16.62
CA GLN A 236 -7.92 -19.18 17.34
C GLN A 236 -6.44 -19.11 16.93
N LEU A 237 -6.14 -19.31 15.63
CA LEU A 237 -4.76 -19.32 15.14
C LEU A 237 -4.09 -17.96 15.31
N GLY A 238 -4.84 -16.87 15.11
CA GLY A 238 -4.31 -15.52 15.27
C GLY A 238 -3.89 -15.22 16.70
N LEU A 239 -4.62 -15.73 17.71
CA LEU A 239 -4.27 -15.54 19.12
C LEU A 239 -3.03 -16.35 19.55
N ASP A 240 -2.65 -17.37 18.78
CA ASP A 240 -1.44 -18.16 19.02
C ASP A 240 -0.17 -17.46 18.49
N LEU A 241 -0.32 -16.39 17.70
CA LEU A 241 0.81 -15.59 17.20
C LEU A 241 1.52 -14.82 18.32
N ARG A 242 2.82 -14.60 18.13
CA ARG A 242 3.65 -13.85 19.08
C ARG A 242 3.57 -12.35 18.82
N ASN A 243 3.73 -11.56 19.88
CA ASN A 243 3.86 -10.09 19.82
C ASN A 243 2.67 -9.38 19.15
N LEU A 244 1.45 -9.86 19.37
CA LEU A 244 0.23 -9.20 18.91
C LEU A 244 0.11 -7.79 19.48
N ASN A 245 -0.26 -6.83 18.63
CA ASN A 245 -0.68 -5.52 19.11
C ASN A 245 -2.10 -5.62 19.72
N THR A 246 -2.47 -4.61 20.51
CA THR A 246 -3.77 -4.60 21.22
C THR A 246 -4.96 -4.64 20.28
N LYS A 247 -4.87 -3.97 19.12
CA LYS A 247 -5.97 -3.89 18.16
C LYS A 247 -6.27 -5.26 17.55
N ASP A 248 -5.25 -5.93 17.03
CA ASP A 248 -5.39 -7.24 16.40
C ASP A 248 -5.85 -8.27 17.43
N LYS A 249 -5.28 -8.24 18.64
CA LYS A 249 -5.71 -9.12 19.74
C LYS A 249 -7.21 -8.97 20.06
N ASN A 250 -7.73 -7.74 20.06
CA ASN A 250 -9.14 -7.49 20.33
C ASN A 250 -10.04 -8.09 19.23
N TYR A 251 -9.73 -7.83 17.96
CA TYR A 251 -10.50 -8.41 16.86
C TYR A 251 -10.43 -9.94 16.83
N LEU A 252 -9.26 -10.52 17.02
CA LEU A 252 -9.10 -11.98 17.03
C LEU A 252 -9.83 -12.64 18.20
N SER A 253 -9.83 -12.00 19.38
CA SER A 253 -10.63 -12.43 20.53
C SER A 253 -12.13 -12.34 20.25
N GLU A 254 -12.57 -11.28 19.55
CA GLU A 254 -13.96 -11.12 19.14
C GLU A 254 -14.39 -12.20 18.14
N HIS A 255 -13.56 -12.50 17.12
CA HIS A 255 -13.81 -13.56 16.15
C HIS A 255 -14.01 -14.91 16.85
N LYS A 256 -13.08 -15.23 17.76
CA LYS A 256 -13.16 -16.45 18.58
C LYS A 256 -14.45 -16.47 19.40
N LYS A 257 -14.77 -15.38 20.12
CA LYS A 257 -15.98 -15.30 20.94
C LYS A 257 -17.25 -15.50 20.11
N VAL A 258 -17.38 -14.79 18.99
CA VAL A 258 -18.55 -14.88 18.10
C VAL A 258 -18.71 -16.30 17.55
N ALA A 259 -17.61 -16.96 17.19
CA ALA A 259 -17.65 -18.35 16.75
C ALA A 259 -18.15 -19.30 17.84
N HIS A 260 -17.66 -19.14 19.08
CA HIS A 260 -18.14 -19.92 20.24
C HIS A 260 -19.62 -19.68 20.53
N ASP A 261 -20.09 -18.43 20.46
CA ASP A 261 -21.50 -18.07 20.63
C ASP A 261 -22.41 -18.72 19.55
N ASN A 262 -21.83 -19.10 18.40
CA ASN A 262 -22.49 -19.83 17.32
C ASN A 262 -22.20 -21.35 17.34
N GLY A 263 -21.67 -21.88 18.45
CA GLY A 263 -21.46 -23.31 18.65
C GLY A 263 -20.17 -23.87 18.00
N ILE A 264 -19.28 -23.02 17.50
CA ILE A 264 -17.97 -23.42 16.98
C ILE A 264 -16.95 -23.38 18.11
N THR A 265 -16.44 -24.55 18.49
CA THR A 265 -15.40 -24.67 19.52
C THR A 265 -13.99 -24.67 18.91
N ASP A 266 -13.01 -24.40 19.77
CA ASP A 266 -11.59 -24.58 19.47
C ASP A 266 -11.30 -26.03 19.08
N VAL A 267 -10.31 -26.21 18.22
CA VAL A 267 -9.89 -27.50 17.68
C VAL A 267 -8.36 -27.56 17.64
N GLU A 268 -7.80 -28.73 17.36
CA GLU A 268 -6.34 -28.82 17.14
C GLU A 268 -5.88 -27.89 16.00
N PRO A 269 -4.71 -27.23 16.09
CA PRO A 269 -4.27 -26.24 15.12
C PRO A 269 -4.33 -26.68 13.64
N PRO A 270 -3.98 -27.93 13.27
CA PRO A 270 -4.13 -28.41 11.88
C PRO A 270 -5.59 -28.42 11.40
N THR A 271 -6.55 -28.67 12.31
CA THR A 271 -7.98 -28.63 11.99
C THR A 271 -8.46 -27.19 11.81
N ALA A 272 -7.97 -26.26 12.63
CA ALA A 272 -8.25 -24.83 12.46
C ALA A 272 -7.67 -24.31 11.13
N LEU A 273 -6.46 -24.72 10.76
CA LEU A 273 -5.87 -24.37 9.46
C LEU A 273 -6.70 -24.91 8.29
N ARG A 274 -7.22 -26.14 8.41
CA ARG A 274 -8.15 -26.71 7.42
C ARG A 274 -9.44 -25.87 7.30
N ARG A 275 -9.99 -25.36 8.42
CA ARG A 275 -11.16 -24.46 8.39
C ARG A 275 -10.90 -23.16 7.64
N ILE A 276 -9.69 -22.58 7.76
CA ILE A 276 -9.28 -21.41 6.95
C ILE A 276 -9.33 -21.77 5.45
N ARG A 277 -8.73 -22.91 5.08
CA ARG A 277 -8.75 -23.39 3.69
C ARG A 277 -10.17 -23.63 3.16
N ASP A 278 -11.01 -24.30 3.95
CA ASP A 278 -12.39 -24.62 3.56
C ASP A 278 -13.23 -23.34 3.38
N ALA A 279 -13.07 -22.36 4.26
CA ALA A 279 -13.72 -21.06 4.15
C ALA A 279 -13.23 -20.29 2.91
N ALA A 280 -11.93 -20.31 2.61
CA ALA A 280 -11.37 -19.71 1.40
C ALA A 280 -11.93 -20.35 0.12
N ILE A 281 -12.02 -21.68 0.07
CA ILE A 281 -12.62 -22.41 -1.07
C ILE A 281 -14.11 -22.08 -1.20
N ALA A 282 -14.84 -22.02 -0.08
CA ALA A 282 -16.26 -21.67 -0.08
C ALA A 282 -16.51 -20.22 -0.53
N ALA A 283 -15.63 -19.29 -0.15
CA ALA A 283 -15.65 -17.90 -0.59
C ALA A 283 -15.31 -17.78 -2.08
N TYR A 284 -14.27 -18.44 -2.55
CA TYR A 284 -13.91 -18.49 -3.97
C TYR A 284 -15.07 -18.96 -4.86
N ARG A 285 -15.86 -19.94 -4.42
CA ARG A 285 -17.06 -20.41 -5.15
C ARG A 285 -18.22 -19.42 -5.14
N GLN A 286 -18.22 -18.47 -4.20
CA GLN A 286 -19.26 -17.45 -4.00
C GLN A 286 -18.79 -16.04 -4.37
N ARG A 287 -17.61 -15.92 -4.98
CA ARG A 287 -16.97 -14.65 -5.29
C ARG A 287 -17.86 -13.76 -6.15
N GLU A 288 -17.82 -12.47 -5.85
CA GLU A 288 -18.60 -11.44 -6.52
C GLU A 288 -18.05 -11.10 -7.92
N GLY A 289 -16.81 -11.50 -8.19
CA GLY A 289 -16.18 -11.38 -9.51
C GLY A 289 -14.91 -12.21 -9.59
N ASP A 290 -14.35 -12.28 -10.79
CA ASP A 290 -13.03 -12.89 -11.00
C ASP A 290 -11.92 -11.89 -10.67
N LEU A 291 -10.81 -12.42 -10.16
CA LEU A 291 -9.55 -11.70 -10.01
C LEU A 291 -8.64 -12.00 -11.21
N GLN A 292 -7.53 -11.28 -11.32
CA GLN A 292 -6.56 -11.47 -12.38
C GLN A 292 -5.97 -12.90 -12.38
N ASP A 293 -5.67 -13.44 -13.56
CA ASP A 293 -5.23 -14.84 -13.76
C ASP A 293 -3.95 -15.23 -13.00
N TRP A 294 -3.14 -14.26 -12.58
CA TRP A 294 -1.93 -14.50 -11.80
C TRP A 294 -2.22 -14.69 -10.30
N ILE A 295 -3.48 -14.51 -9.86
CA ILE A 295 -3.94 -14.83 -8.52
C ILE A 295 -4.36 -16.31 -8.49
N PRO A 296 -3.69 -17.14 -7.67
CA PRO A 296 -4.02 -18.55 -7.60
C PRO A 296 -5.44 -18.78 -7.06
N PRO A 297 -6.19 -19.75 -7.62
CA PRO A 297 -7.52 -20.10 -7.12
C PRO A 297 -7.42 -20.73 -5.73
N ALA A 298 -8.45 -20.55 -4.90
CA ALA A 298 -8.38 -20.92 -3.48
C ALA A 298 -8.12 -22.41 -3.19
N ASN A 299 -8.42 -23.31 -4.13
CA ASN A 299 -8.16 -24.74 -4.00
C ASN A 299 -6.68 -25.12 -4.17
N GLU A 300 -5.90 -24.26 -4.83
CA GLU A 300 -4.48 -24.46 -5.11
C GLU A 300 -3.56 -23.85 -4.03
N LEU A 301 -4.11 -23.01 -3.14
CA LEU A 301 -3.34 -22.39 -2.06
C LEU A 301 -2.79 -23.42 -1.06
N THR A 302 -1.51 -23.29 -0.77
CA THR A 302 -0.77 -24.00 0.29
C THR A 302 -0.48 -23.06 1.46
N PHE A 303 -0.36 -23.62 2.67
CA PHE A 303 -0.21 -22.86 3.92
C PHE A 303 0.88 -23.45 4.83
N ASP A 304 1.91 -24.06 4.25
CA ASP A 304 3.00 -24.72 4.97
C ASP A 304 3.82 -23.70 5.76
N GLY A 305 4.07 -22.51 5.21
CA GLY A 305 4.76 -21.42 5.90
C GLY A 305 3.96 -20.85 7.08
N LEU A 306 2.63 -20.80 6.96
CA LEU A 306 1.74 -20.42 8.08
C LEU A 306 1.75 -21.51 9.16
N ALA A 307 1.73 -22.78 8.77
CA ALA A 307 1.82 -23.91 9.68
C ALA A 307 3.18 -23.91 10.43
N GLU A 308 4.28 -23.64 9.74
CA GLU A 308 5.62 -23.49 10.34
C GLU A 308 5.67 -22.32 11.33
N LEU A 309 5.10 -21.15 10.97
CA LEU A 309 5.02 -19.98 11.85
C LEU A 309 4.28 -20.29 13.17
N LEU A 310 3.22 -21.12 13.09
CA LEU A 310 2.40 -21.53 14.21
C LEU A 310 2.95 -22.76 14.95
N GLY A 311 4.13 -23.27 14.56
CA GLY A 311 4.78 -24.42 15.20
C GLY A 311 4.07 -25.76 14.98
N MET A 312 3.30 -25.89 13.90
CA MET A 312 2.66 -27.15 13.53
C MET A 312 3.67 -28.09 12.87
N GLU A 313 3.61 -29.40 13.16
CA GLU A 313 4.43 -30.38 12.45
C GLU A 313 3.97 -30.51 10.98
N THR A 314 4.62 -29.78 10.08
CA THR A 314 4.47 -29.99 8.64
C THR A 314 5.33 -31.18 8.24
N LYS A 315 4.71 -32.28 7.78
CA LYS A 315 5.45 -33.30 7.02
C LYS A 315 5.90 -32.65 5.72
N ARG A 316 7.13 -32.12 5.68
CA ARG A 316 7.73 -31.64 4.43
C ARG A 316 7.75 -32.82 3.44
N PRO A 317 7.17 -32.69 2.24
CA PRO A 317 7.44 -33.65 1.19
C PRO A 317 8.95 -33.58 0.87
N ALA A 318 9.57 -34.76 0.81
CA ALA A 318 10.98 -34.93 0.46
C ALA A 318 11.25 -34.59 -1.01
#